data_AF-A0A146FTT1-F1
#
_entry.id   AF-A0A146FTT1-F1
#
_cell.length_a   1.000
_cell.length_b   1.000
_cell.length_c   1.000
_cell.angle_alpha   90.00
_cell.angle_beta   90.00
_cell.angle_gamma   90.00
#
_symmetry.space_group_name_H-M   'P 1'
#
loop_
_entity.id
_entity.type
_entity.pdbx_description
1 polymer ?
#
loop_
_entity_poly.entity_id
_entity_poly.type
_entity_poly.pdbx_seq_one_letter_code
_entity_poly.pdbx_strand_id
1 'polypeptide(L)'
;MDMLSSDYQLKAEATSKRSRPAKNKPADNKADAGFHFIAFVPALGKVWKFDGLERQPQALGSCASDEDWLSLVKPDIRARMEAYEEDQIEFSILSVARDPLPELVNQLAANVRGLEIIQERLSSISESSAGLESTLADSIYENTILGPDESYALTRKTIDEVTVHERQEKEYRACSVEELVHHRQRLGQAQQELRAAIREEQQSQQMDEDHAEGRRYDYGPAIRTWLRFLARKRLIEDLL
;
A
#
# COMPACT_ATOMS: atom_id res chain seq x y z
N MET A 1 -5.36 -7.10 -35.95
CA MET A 1 -4.80 -5.73 -36.07
C MET A 1 -3.43 -5.75 -35.45
N ASP A 2 -2.47 -5.00 -36.00
CA ASP A 2 -1.15 -4.86 -35.40
C ASP A 2 -1.25 -4.00 -34.12
N MET A 3 -0.70 -4.51 -33.02
CA MET A 3 -0.81 -3.92 -31.68
C MET A 3 -0.14 -2.55 -31.63
N LEU A 4 1.02 -2.40 -32.27
CA LEU A 4 1.75 -1.14 -32.41
C LEU A 4 0.89 -0.07 -33.07
N SER A 5 0.27 -0.41 -34.21
CA SER A 5 -0.59 0.52 -34.95
C SER A 5 -1.80 0.99 -34.12
N SER A 6 -2.31 0.13 -33.24
CA SER A 6 -3.45 0.44 -32.38
C SER A 6 -3.05 1.39 -31.26
N ASP A 7 -1.89 1.17 -30.63
CA ASP A 7 -1.36 2.07 -29.60
C ASP A 7 -1.01 3.45 -30.18
N TYR A 8 -0.43 3.50 -31.39
CA TYR A 8 -0.20 4.76 -32.10
C TYR A 8 -1.50 5.47 -32.46
N GLN A 9 -2.54 4.74 -32.83
CA GLN A 9 -3.85 5.33 -33.10
C GLN A 9 -4.46 5.93 -31.83
N LEU A 10 -4.39 5.24 -30.69
CA LEU A 10 -4.84 5.78 -29.39
C LEU A 10 -4.09 7.08 -29.03
N LYS A 11 -2.77 7.13 -29.26
CA LYS A 11 -1.98 8.35 -29.08
C LYS A 11 -2.35 9.47 -30.07
N ALA A 12 -2.58 9.14 -31.34
CA ALA A 12 -2.98 10.13 -32.35
C ALA A 12 -4.36 10.73 -32.06
N GLU A 13 -5.30 9.91 -31.59
CA GLU A 13 -6.62 10.36 -31.14
C GLU A 13 -6.51 11.26 -29.91
N ALA A 14 -5.64 10.92 -28.96
CA ALA A 14 -5.34 11.74 -27.78
C ALA A 14 -4.87 13.16 -28.15
N THR A 15 -3.91 13.24 -29.05
CA THR A 15 -3.26 14.50 -29.45
C THR A 15 -4.13 15.33 -30.39
N SER A 16 -4.89 14.69 -31.29
CA SER A 16 -5.81 15.38 -32.21
C SER A 16 -7.02 15.99 -31.50
N LYS A 17 -7.55 15.33 -30.45
CA LYS A 17 -8.61 15.91 -29.59
C LYS A 17 -8.14 17.17 -28.85
N ARG A 18 -6.82 17.34 -28.65
CA ARG A 18 -6.20 18.49 -27.97
C ARG A 18 -6.07 19.73 -28.86
N SER A 19 -6.12 19.60 -30.20
CA SER A 19 -5.85 20.69 -31.16
C SER A 19 -7.06 21.24 -31.92
N ARG A 20 -8.27 20.66 -31.78
CA ARG A 20 -9.47 21.17 -32.48
C ARG A 20 -10.21 22.25 -31.67
N PRO A 21 -10.48 23.45 -32.24
CA PRO A 21 -11.35 24.43 -31.60
C PRO A 21 -12.80 23.93 -31.69
N ALA A 22 -13.36 23.52 -30.56
CA ALA A 22 -14.72 22.98 -30.51
C ALA A 22 -15.77 24.07 -30.75
N LYS A 23 -16.43 24.04 -31.92
CA LYS A 23 -17.63 24.83 -32.22
C LYS A 23 -18.86 24.00 -31.79
N ASN A 24 -19.54 24.48 -30.74
CA ASN A 24 -20.90 24.15 -30.30
C ASN A 24 -21.29 22.65 -30.20
N LYS A 25 -21.02 22.03 -29.05
CA LYS A 25 -21.84 20.98 -28.40
C LYS A 25 -21.40 20.86 -26.92
N PRO A 26 -22.30 20.57 -25.96
CA PRO A 26 -21.90 20.39 -24.57
C PRO A 26 -20.96 19.18 -24.49
N ALA A 27 -19.77 19.45 -23.94
CA ALA A 27 -18.63 18.57 -23.97
C ALA A 27 -18.72 17.54 -22.84
N ASP A 28 -19.28 16.38 -23.13
CA ASP A 28 -19.22 15.19 -22.26
C ASP A 28 -18.26 14.10 -22.80
N ASN A 29 -17.50 14.42 -23.86
CA ASN A 29 -16.49 13.52 -24.44
C ASN A 29 -15.08 14.12 -24.34
N LYS A 30 -14.73 14.67 -23.17
CA LYS A 30 -13.39 15.21 -22.87
C LYS A 30 -12.67 14.34 -21.82
N ALA A 31 -12.28 13.13 -22.19
CA ALA A 31 -11.15 12.38 -21.61
C ALA A 31 -11.21 10.95 -22.16
N ASP A 32 -10.69 10.72 -23.36
CA ASP A 32 -10.32 9.35 -23.68
C ASP A 32 -9.20 9.36 -24.72
N ALA A 33 -8.02 9.64 -24.20
CA ALA A 33 -6.79 9.09 -24.69
C ALA A 33 -6.57 7.82 -23.87
N GLY A 34 -7.18 6.72 -24.26
CA GLY A 34 -7.12 5.48 -23.48
C GLY A 34 -5.69 4.94 -23.47
N PHE A 35 -5.14 4.72 -22.28
CA PHE A 35 -4.00 3.81 -22.16
C PHE A 35 -4.49 2.40 -22.47
N HIS A 36 -3.68 1.64 -23.21
CA HIS A 36 -3.95 0.24 -23.44
C HIS A 36 -3.34 -0.61 -22.31
N PHE A 37 -4.18 -1.38 -21.63
CA PHE A 37 -3.77 -2.24 -20.53
C PHE A 37 -3.53 -3.68 -20.99
N ILE A 38 -2.38 -4.22 -20.60
CA ILE A 38 -2.02 -5.64 -20.77
C ILE A 38 -1.74 -6.20 -19.38
N ALA A 39 -2.37 -7.33 -19.05
CA ALA A 39 -2.19 -8.01 -17.77
C ALA A 39 -1.40 -9.30 -17.95
N PHE A 40 -0.44 -9.53 -17.05
CA PHE A 40 0.30 -10.78 -16.97
C PHE A 40 -0.08 -11.52 -15.70
N VAL A 41 -0.52 -12.77 -15.81
CA VAL A 41 -1.08 -13.53 -14.68
C VAL A 41 -0.54 -14.96 -14.67
N PRO A 42 0.10 -15.42 -13.58
CA PRO A 42 0.39 -16.83 -13.37
C PRO A 42 -0.90 -17.58 -12.97
N ALA A 43 -1.36 -18.52 -13.81
CA ALA A 43 -2.56 -19.31 -13.56
C ALA A 43 -2.48 -20.69 -14.23
N LEU A 44 -3.03 -21.71 -13.56
CA LEU A 44 -3.09 -23.09 -14.07
C LEU A 44 -1.72 -23.65 -14.52
N GLY A 45 -0.67 -23.34 -13.77
CA GLY A 45 0.70 -23.81 -14.04
C GLY A 45 1.39 -23.14 -15.23
N LYS A 46 0.85 -22.01 -15.71
CA LYS A 46 1.40 -21.24 -16.84
C LYS A 46 1.32 -19.74 -16.57
N VAL A 47 2.14 -18.97 -17.28
CA VAL A 47 2.02 -17.51 -17.32
C VAL A 47 1.23 -17.10 -18.55
N TRP A 48 0.21 -16.28 -18.33
CA TRP A 48 -0.70 -15.80 -19.35
C TRP A 48 -0.53 -14.30 -19.56
N LYS A 49 -0.51 -13.89 -20.82
CA LYS A 49 -0.66 -12.50 -21.27
C LYS A 49 -2.12 -12.30 -21.70
N PHE A 50 -2.78 -11.34 -21.07
CA PHE A 50 -4.13 -10.89 -21.40
C PHE A 50 -4.04 -9.48 -21.98
N ASP A 51 -4.38 -9.37 -23.26
CA ASP A 51 -4.36 -8.13 -24.02
C ASP A 51 -5.76 -7.88 -24.58
N GLY A 52 -6.31 -6.69 -24.32
CA GLY A 52 -7.68 -6.34 -24.71
C GLY A 52 -7.89 -6.14 -26.21
N LEU A 53 -6.82 -6.00 -26.99
CA LEU A 53 -6.84 -5.85 -28.44
C LEU A 53 -6.61 -7.19 -29.16
N GLU A 54 -6.20 -8.22 -28.43
CA GLU A 54 -6.01 -9.57 -28.96
C GLU A 54 -7.27 -10.44 -28.81
N ARG A 55 -7.43 -11.41 -29.72
CA ARG A 55 -8.63 -12.27 -29.76
C ARG A 55 -8.67 -13.30 -28.62
N GLN A 56 -7.51 -13.72 -28.13
CA GLN A 56 -7.39 -14.78 -27.13
C GLN A 56 -6.16 -14.57 -26.24
N PRO A 57 -6.17 -15.05 -24.99
CA PRO A 57 -5.01 -15.02 -24.11
C PRO A 57 -3.81 -15.75 -24.72
N GLN A 58 -2.60 -15.26 -24.48
CA GLN A 58 -1.36 -15.90 -24.93
C GLN A 58 -0.66 -16.57 -23.74
N ALA A 59 -0.25 -17.83 -23.91
CA ALA A 59 0.58 -18.51 -22.93
C ALA A 59 2.06 -18.21 -23.22
N LEU A 60 2.76 -17.61 -22.26
CA LEU A 60 4.19 -17.27 -22.37
C LEU A 60 5.09 -18.45 -22.01
N GLY A 61 4.65 -19.29 -21.08
CA GLY A 61 5.43 -20.45 -20.64
C GLY A 61 4.76 -21.18 -19.47
N SER A 62 5.30 -22.35 -19.14
CA SER A 62 4.96 -23.06 -17.91
C SER A 62 5.64 -22.41 -16.72
N CYS A 63 4.98 -22.38 -15.57
CA CYS A 63 5.54 -21.89 -14.33
C CYS A 63 5.03 -22.76 -13.18
N ALA A 64 5.94 -23.35 -12.40
CA ALA A 64 5.59 -24.02 -11.15
C ALA A 64 5.23 -22.98 -10.07
N SER A 65 4.54 -23.41 -9.01
CA SER A 65 4.09 -22.51 -7.93
C SER A 65 5.22 -21.80 -7.17
N ASP A 66 6.43 -22.36 -7.17
CA ASP A 66 7.60 -21.82 -6.47
C ASP A 66 8.63 -21.14 -7.40
N GLU A 67 8.31 -21.01 -8.70
CA GLU A 67 9.22 -20.41 -9.69
C GLU A 67 8.96 -18.90 -9.87
N ASP A 68 10.03 -18.13 -10.13
CA ASP A 68 9.92 -16.71 -10.48
C ASP A 68 9.36 -16.53 -11.90
N TRP A 69 8.03 -16.48 -11.99
CA TRP A 69 7.30 -16.24 -13.23
C TRP A 69 7.63 -14.90 -13.90
N LEU A 70 8.17 -13.93 -13.16
CA LEU A 70 8.53 -12.62 -13.71
C LEU A 70 9.66 -12.73 -14.73
N SER A 71 10.52 -13.74 -14.61
CA SER A 71 11.58 -14.03 -15.58
C SER A 71 11.04 -14.31 -17.00
N LEU A 72 9.83 -14.87 -17.09
CA LEU A 72 9.14 -15.14 -18.36
C LEU A 72 8.50 -13.88 -18.96
N VAL A 73 8.15 -12.89 -18.14
CA VAL A 73 7.42 -11.68 -18.57
C VAL A 73 8.33 -10.51 -18.90
N LYS A 74 9.47 -10.41 -18.21
CA LYS A 74 10.46 -9.32 -18.43
C LYS A 74 10.89 -9.17 -19.90
N PRO A 75 11.18 -10.25 -20.65
CA PRO A 75 11.55 -10.14 -22.07
C PRO A 75 10.42 -9.55 -22.91
N ASP A 76 9.18 -10.00 -22.70
CA ASP A 76 8.00 -9.49 -23.41
C ASP A 76 7.77 -7.99 -23.16
N ILE A 77 7.85 -7.55 -21.90
CA ILE A 77 7.72 -6.13 -21.55
C ILE A 77 8.85 -5.32 -22.20
N ARG A 78 10.09 -5.80 -22.14
CA ARG A 78 11.24 -5.10 -22.72
C ARG A 78 11.13 -5.00 -24.24
N ALA A 79 10.86 -6.11 -24.91
CA ALA A 79 10.68 -6.15 -26.36
C ALA A 79 9.55 -5.22 -26.80
N ARG A 80 8.48 -5.14 -26.00
CA ARG A 80 7.41 -4.16 -26.22
C ARG A 80 7.92 -2.73 -26.09
N MET A 81 8.62 -2.38 -25.02
CA MET A 81 9.15 -1.01 -24.84
C MET A 81 10.14 -0.63 -25.96
N GLU A 82 11.00 -1.55 -26.39
CA GLU A 82 11.97 -1.37 -27.47
C GLU A 82 11.34 -1.21 -28.86
N ALA A 83 10.12 -1.72 -29.06
CA ALA A 83 9.42 -1.65 -30.34
C ALA A 83 8.90 -0.23 -30.68
N TYR A 84 8.90 0.69 -29.71
CA TYR A 84 8.52 2.09 -29.92
C TYR A 84 9.77 2.95 -29.97
N GLU A 85 9.78 3.97 -30.83
CA GLU A 85 10.85 4.96 -30.85
C GLU A 85 10.88 5.75 -29.52
N GLU A 86 12.06 6.18 -29.10
CA GLU A 86 12.25 6.99 -27.89
C GLU A 86 11.31 8.22 -27.90
N ASP A 87 10.73 8.53 -26.74
CA ASP A 87 9.75 9.62 -26.50
C ASP A 87 8.39 9.49 -27.21
N GLN A 88 8.11 8.35 -27.85
CA GLN A 88 6.82 8.17 -28.52
C GLN A 88 5.72 7.61 -27.63
N ILE A 89 5.97 6.77 -26.63
CA ILE A 89 4.91 6.24 -25.77
C ILE A 89 5.36 6.26 -24.31
N GLU A 90 4.45 6.70 -23.43
CA GLU A 90 4.60 6.61 -21.98
C GLU A 90 4.12 5.24 -21.50
N PHE A 91 4.93 4.56 -20.68
CA PHE A 91 4.58 3.28 -20.08
C PHE A 91 4.35 3.43 -18.57
N SER A 92 3.35 2.72 -18.06
CA SER A 92 3.15 2.53 -16.62
C SER A 92 3.08 1.05 -16.33
N ILE A 93 3.82 0.61 -15.31
CA ILE A 93 3.82 -0.78 -14.84
C ILE A 93 3.28 -0.75 -13.41
N LEU A 94 2.23 -1.54 -13.18
CA LEU A 94 1.59 -1.69 -11.88
C LEU A 94 1.59 -3.17 -11.49
N SER A 95 1.67 -3.44 -10.20
CA SER A 95 1.51 -4.78 -9.64
C SER A 95 0.26 -4.83 -8.76
N VAL A 96 -0.44 -5.96 -8.82
CA VAL A 96 -1.49 -6.29 -7.84
C VAL A 96 -0.83 -7.14 -6.76
N ALA A 97 -0.64 -6.55 -5.58
CA ALA A 97 -0.01 -7.19 -4.44
C ALA A 97 -1.04 -7.43 -3.32
N ARG A 98 -0.70 -8.32 -2.38
CA ARG A 98 -1.47 -8.50 -1.15
C ARG A 98 -1.29 -7.25 -0.28
N ASP A 99 -2.37 -6.77 0.30
CA ASP A 99 -2.34 -5.71 1.31
C ASP A 99 -1.47 -6.14 2.50
N PRO A 100 -0.39 -5.39 2.81
CA PRO A 100 0.49 -5.70 3.93
C PRO A 100 -0.14 -5.37 5.30
N LEU A 101 -1.10 -4.44 5.39
CA LEU A 101 -1.65 -3.99 6.67
C LEU A 101 -2.24 -5.11 7.53
N PRO A 102 -3.13 -5.99 7.02
CA PRO A 102 -3.72 -7.04 7.85
C PRO A 102 -2.67 -7.98 8.45
N GLU A 103 -1.60 -8.27 7.71
CA GLU A 103 -0.51 -9.11 8.17
C GLU A 103 0.31 -8.42 9.28
N LEU A 104 0.65 -7.14 9.08
CA LEU A 104 1.36 -6.34 10.08
C LEU A 104 0.54 -6.19 11.37
N VAL A 105 -0.77 -5.96 11.27
CA VAL A 105 -1.69 -5.86 12.42
C VAL A 105 -1.77 -7.20 13.15
N ASN A 106 -1.82 -8.32 12.44
CA ASN A 106 -1.79 -9.65 13.07
C ASN A 106 -0.47 -9.92 13.81
N GLN A 107 0.67 -9.52 13.23
CA GLN A 107 1.97 -9.62 13.90
C GLN A 107 2.05 -8.73 15.13
N LEU A 108 1.48 -7.52 15.08
CA LEU A 108 1.36 -6.64 16.23
C LEU A 108 0.48 -7.25 17.33
N ALA A 109 -0.65 -7.85 16.97
CA ALA A 109 -1.53 -8.56 17.91
C ALA A 109 -0.81 -9.73 18.62
N ALA A 110 -0.04 -10.53 17.88
CA ALA A 110 0.78 -11.60 18.45
C ALA A 110 1.84 -11.05 19.42
N ASN A 111 2.48 -9.93 19.06
CA ASN A 111 3.48 -9.27 19.90
C ASN A 111 2.85 -8.74 21.20
N VAL A 112 1.70 -8.07 21.13
CA VAL A 112 0.96 -7.57 22.29
C VAL A 112 0.56 -8.71 23.22
N ARG A 113 0.07 -9.84 22.69
CA ARG A 113 -0.19 -11.02 23.53
C ARG A 113 1.04 -11.55 24.24
N GLY A 114 2.16 -11.65 23.53
CA GLY A 114 3.42 -12.06 24.14
C GLY A 114 3.82 -11.14 25.31
N LEU A 115 3.66 -9.83 25.14
CA LEU A 115 3.93 -8.85 26.18
C LEU A 115 2.97 -8.97 27.37
N GLU A 116 1.66 -9.18 27.13
CA GLU A 116 0.67 -9.39 28.21
C GLU A 116 1.04 -10.61 29.07
N ILE A 117 1.40 -11.74 28.46
CA ILE A 117 1.77 -12.97 29.18
C ILE A 117 3.04 -12.74 30.02
N ILE A 118 4.05 -12.08 29.44
CA ILE A 118 5.30 -11.76 30.16
C ILE A 118 5.01 -10.81 31.31
N GLN A 119 4.11 -9.83 31.13
CA GLN A 119 3.74 -8.88 32.16
C GLN A 119 2.97 -9.53 33.31
N GLU A 120 2.01 -10.42 33.03
CA GLU A 120 1.31 -11.21 34.05
C GLU A 120 2.29 -12.06 34.87
N ARG A 121 3.31 -12.62 34.21
CA ARG A 121 4.40 -13.34 34.88
C ARG A 121 5.26 -12.44 35.75
N LEU A 122 5.71 -11.29 35.21
CA LEU A 122 6.56 -10.35 35.94
C LEU A 122 5.82 -9.71 37.11
N SER A 123 4.52 -9.40 36.99
CA SER A 123 3.71 -8.86 38.09
C SER A 123 3.57 -9.88 39.21
N SER A 124 3.33 -11.16 38.88
CA SER A 124 3.25 -12.26 39.85
C SER A 124 4.57 -12.50 40.61
N ILE A 125 5.72 -12.19 39.99
CA ILE A 125 7.05 -12.34 40.60
C ILE A 125 7.42 -11.06 41.38
N SER A 126 7.10 -9.88 40.86
CA SER A 126 7.38 -8.58 41.47
C SER A 126 6.68 -8.37 42.82
N GLU A 127 5.47 -8.91 43.00
CA GLU A 127 4.77 -8.87 44.29
C GLU A 127 5.57 -9.55 45.43
N SER A 128 6.51 -10.43 45.09
CA SER A 128 7.39 -11.11 46.06
C SER A 128 8.72 -10.41 46.35
N SER A 129 9.09 -9.40 45.55
CA SER A 129 10.40 -8.73 45.58
C SER A 129 10.23 -7.21 45.46
N ALA A 130 9.67 -6.59 46.48
CA ALA A 130 9.53 -5.14 46.55
C ALA A 130 10.90 -4.48 46.79
N GLY A 131 11.44 -3.76 45.78
CA GLY A 131 12.43 -2.73 46.11
C GLY A 131 13.25 -2.04 45.02
N LEU A 132 13.64 -2.66 43.90
CA LEU A 132 14.81 -2.09 43.17
C LEU A 132 14.84 -2.16 41.62
N GLU A 133 13.77 -2.56 40.93
CA GLU A 133 13.74 -2.66 39.44
C GLU A 133 12.81 -1.64 38.73
N SER A 134 12.19 -0.70 39.46
CA SER A 134 11.13 0.18 38.92
C SER A 134 11.63 1.18 37.86
N THR A 135 12.82 1.76 37.96
CA THR A 135 13.18 2.93 37.13
C THR A 135 13.52 2.63 35.67
N LEU A 136 13.99 1.42 35.34
CA LEU A 136 14.25 1.00 33.95
C LEU A 136 13.08 0.21 33.34
N ALA A 137 12.32 -0.50 34.18
CA ALA A 137 11.10 -1.19 33.74
C ALA A 137 9.98 -0.19 33.37
N ASP A 138 9.91 0.97 34.04
CA ASP A 138 8.88 1.99 33.81
C ASP A 138 9.09 2.80 32.53
N SER A 139 10.34 3.09 32.10
CA SER A 139 10.59 3.85 30.87
C SER A 139 10.27 3.08 29.57
N ILE A 140 10.33 1.74 29.65
CA ILE A 140 9.96 0.85 28.54
C ILE A 140 8.43 0.64 28.50
N TYR A 141 7.74 0.76 29.64
CA TYR A 141 6.28 0.75 29.70
C TYR A 141 5.65 1.95 28.99
N GLU A 142 6.27 3.14 29.04
CA GLU A 142 5.74 4.33 28.35
C GLU A 142 5.65 4.18 26.82
N ASN A 143 6.46 3.30 26.23
CA ASN A 143 6.57 3.17 24.78
C ASN A 143 5.96 1.89 24.20
N THR A 144 5.37 1.02 25.02
CA THR A 144 4.79 -0.27 24.56
C THR A 144 3.28 -0.31 24.74
N ILE A 145 2.58 -0.75 23.70
CA ILE A 145 1.13 -0.98 23.70
C ILE A 145 0.87 -2.34 24.32
N LEU A 146 0.00 -2.37 25.33
CA LEU A 146 -0.36 -3.55 26.11
C LEU A 146 -1.84 -3.90 26.01
N GLY A 147 -2.57 -3.25 25.11
CA GLY A 147 -4.00 -3.38 24.99
C GLY A 147 -4.51 -3.00 23.60
N PRO A 148 -5.84 -3.02 23.41
CA PRO A 148 -6.45 -2.61 22.15
C PRO A 148 -6.12 -1.13 21.86
N ASP A 149 -5.77 -0.84 20.61
CA ASP A 149 -5.47 0.51 20.12
C ASP A 149 -6.13 0.69 18.75
N GLU A 150 -7.13 1.57 18.70
CA GLU A 150 -7.89 1.89 17.49
C GLU A 150 -7.01 2.51 16.40
N SER A 151 -5.92 3.19 16.76
CA SER A 151 -4.97 3.80 15.82
C SER A 151 -4.32 2.77 14.90
N TYR A 152 -4.23 1.51 15.36
CA TYR A 152 -3.65 0.39 14.62
C TYR A 152 -4.72 -0.65 14.23
N ALA A 153 -6.01 -0.29 14.32
CA ALA A 153 -7.15 -1.22 14.14
C ALA A 153 -7.06 -2.48 15.04
N LEU A 154 -6.35 -2.37 16.17
CA LEU A 154 -6.10 -3.48 17.06
C LEU A 154 -7.30 -3.69 18.00
N THR A 155 -8.17 -4.62 17.66
CA THR A 155 -9.37 -4.94 18.47
C THR A 155 -9.08 -6.07 19.45
N ARG A 156 -9.69 -6.04 20.64
CA ARG A 156 -9.53 -7.12 21.65
C ARG A 156 -9.76 -8.53 21.07
N LYS A 157 -10.74 -8.66 20.16
CA LYS A 157 -11.02 -9.88 19.41
C LYS A 157 -9.84 -10.37 18.58
N THR A 158 -9.20 -9.50 17.79
CA THR A 158 -8.00 -9.86 17.01
C THR A 158 -6.87 -10.32 17.92
N ILE A 159 -6.71 -9.66 19.06
CA ILE A 159 -5.71 -10.04 20.06
C ILE A 159 -6.07 -11.43 20.64
N ASP A 160 -7.34 -11.70 20.99
CA ASP A 160 -7.80 -12.99 21.58
C ASP A 160 -7.79 -14.15 20.57
N GLU A 161 -8.08 -13.87 19.30
CA GLU A 161 -8.11 -14.86 18.20
C GLU A 161 -6.72 -15.29 17.76
N VAL A 162 -5.71 -14.42 17.92
CA VAL A 162 -4.31 -14.77 17.69
C VAL A 162 -3.82 -15.66 18.82
N THR A 163 -3.91 -16.97 18.60
CA THR A 163 -3.30 -17.98 19.47
C THR A 163 -1.79 -17.79 19.39
N VAL A 164 -1.19 -17.25 20.46
CA VAL A 164 0.27 -17.25 20.61
C VAL A 164 0.73 -18.68 20.38
N HIS A 165 1.71 -18.87 19.50
CA HIS A 165 2.29 -20.18 19.24
C HIS A 165 2.52 -20.89 20.58
N GLU A 166 1.88 -22.03 20.81
CA GLU A 166 1.97 -22.79 22.08
C GLU A 166 3.42 -23.02 22.54
N ARG A 167 4.37 -22.96 21.60
CA ARG A 167 5.81 -23.06 21.83
C ARG A 167 6.37 -21.84 22.58
N GLN A 168 5.98 -20.63 22.19
CA GLN A 168 6.41 -19.37 22.82
C GLN A 168 5.77 -19.20 24.21
N GLU A 169 4.50 -19.57 24.38
CA GLU A 169 3.87 -19.55 25.71
C GLU A 169 4.53 -20.53 26.69
N LYS A 170 4.95 -21.71 26.22
CA LYS A 170 5.69 -22.69 27.03
C LYS A 170 7.09 -22.18 27.39
N GLU A 171 7.77 -21.50 26.47
CA GLU A 171 9.06 -20.84 26.71
C GLU A 171 8.92 -19.71 27.75
N TYR A 172 7.96 -18.79 27.59
CA TYR A 172 7.72 -17.72 28.55
C TYR A 172 7.28 -18.22 29.93
N ARG A 173 6.69 -19.42 30.01
CA ARG A 173 6.33 -20.04 31.30
C ARG A 173 7.49 -20.76 31.98
N ALA A 174 8.55 -21.13 31.27
CA ALA A 174 9.66 -21.93 31.80
C ALA A 174 10.97 -21.14 32.03
N CYS A 175 11.10 -19.94 31.46
CA CYS A 175 12.31 -19.12 31.54
C CYS A 175 12.50 -18.37 32.87
N SER A 176 13.75 -18.00 33.15
CA SER A 176 14.17 -17.20 34.30
C SER A 176 13.77 -15.71 34.19
N VAL A 177 13.80 -14.97 35.29
CA VAL A 177 13.41 -13.54 35.34
C VAL A 177 14.27 -12.67 34.41
N GLU A 178 15.57 -12.94 34.33
CA GLU A 178 16.51 -12.21 33.46
C GLU A 178 16.20 -12.45 31.97
N GLU A 179 15.86 -13.69 31.60
CA GLU A 179 15.45 -14.04 30.24
C GLU A 179 14.10 -13.40 29.87
N LEU A 180 13.16 -13.31 30.82
CA LEU A 180 11.88 -12.62 30.61
C LEU A 180 12.06 -11.12 30.35
N VAL A 181 12.98 -10.46 31.06
CA VAL A 181 13.31 -9.05 30.83
C VAL A 181 13.93 -8.86 29.44
N HIS A 182 14.85 -9.73 29.02
CA HIS A 182 15.42 -9.70 27.68
C HIS A 182 14.37 -9.95 26.59
N HIS A 183 13.48 -10.93 26.79
CA HIS A 183 12.37 -11.19 25.86
C HIS A 183 11.41 -9.99 25.76
N ARG A 184 11.10 -9.33 26.89
CA ARG A 184 10.28 -8.11 26.91
C ARG A 184 10.95 -6.99 26.12
N GLN A 185 12.25 -6.75 26.32
CA GLN A 185 12.98 -5.71 25.59
C GLN A 185 12.95 -5.98 24.08
N ARG A 186 13.19 -7.22 23.66
CA ARG A 186 13.15 -7.63 22.26
C ARG A 186 11.75 -7.48 21.64
N LEU A 187 10.71 -7.89 22.37
CA LEU A 187 9.33 -7.70 21.92
C LEU A 187 8.95 -6.22 21.84
N GLY A 188 9.42 -5.38 22.78
CA GLY A 188 9.22 -3.93 22.73
C GLY A 188 9.86 -3.28 21.51
N GLN A 189 11.10 -3.66 21.17
CA GLN A 189 11.77 -3.20 19.94
C GLN A 189 11.01 -3.65 18.69
N ALA A 190 10.65 -4.93 18.60
CA ALA A 190 9.86 -5.45 17.48
C ALA A 190 8.49 -4.75 17.38
N GLN A 191 7.86 -4.41 18.50
CA GLN A 191 6.61 -3.66 18.51
C GLN A 191 6.78 -2.26 17.93
N GLN A 192 7.87 -1.58 18.28
CA GLN A 192 8.19 -0.25 17.75
C GLN A 192 8.39 -0.30 16.24
N GLU A 193 9.11 -1.29 15.72
CA GLU A 193 9.30 -1.51 14.29
C GLU A 193 7.97 -1.80 13.57
N LEU A 194 7.14 -2.70 14.12
CA LEU A 194 5.82 -3.01 13.58
C LEU A 194 4.90 -1.77 13.55
N ARG A 195 4.91 -0.98 14.62
CA ARG A 195 4.13 0.27 14.70
C ARG A 195 4.61 1.31 13.70
N ALA A 196 5.91 1.41 13.46
CA ALA A 196 6.47 2.29 12.44
C ALA A 196 6.01 1.85 11.04
N ALA A 197 6.13 0.55 10.73
CA ALA A 197 5.70 -0.02 9.46
C ALA A 197 4.20 0.16 9.20
N ILE A 198 3.34 -0.08 10.21
CA ILE A 198 1.89 0.13 10.07
C ILE A 198 1.57 1.61 9.82
N ARG A 199 2.21 2.53 10.55
CA ARG A 199 1.98 3.97 10.36
C ARG A 199 2.40 4.46 8.97
N GLU A 200 3.54 3.99 8.49
CA GLU A 200 4.04 4.32 7.15
C GLU A 200 3.05 3.86 6.08
N GLU A 201 2.56 2.62 6.18
CA GLU A 201 1.58 2.07 5.25
C GLU A 201 0.21 2.79 5.33
N GLN A 202 -0.30 3.06 6.53
CA GLN A 202 -1.53 3.84 6.73
C GLN A 202 -1.40 5.25 6.12
N GLN A 203 -0.24 5.90 6.30
CA GLN A 203 0.01 7.21 5.71
C GLN A 203 0.06 7.13 4.18
N SER A 204 0.68 6.10 3.62
CA SER A 204 0.70 5.88 2.16
C SER A 204 -0.73 5.73 1.61
N GLN A 205 -1.57 4.92 2.25
CA GLN A 205 -2.96 4.72 1.84
C GLN A 205 -3.76 6.03 1.93
N GLN A 206 -3.61 6.79 3.02
CA GLN A 206 -4.28 8.09 3.15
C GLN A 206 -3.85 9.07 2.06
N MET A 207 -2.56 9.13 1.74
CA MET A 207 -2.06 10.00 0.67
C MET A 207 -2.65 9.63 -0.70
N ASP A 208 -2.79 8.34 -0.98
CA ASP A 208 -3.42 7.84 -2.21
C ASP A 208 -4.92 8.16 -2.25
N GLU A 209 -5.62 8.02 -1.13
CA GLU A 209 -7.04 8.38 -0.98
C GLU A 209 -7.26 9.88 -1.16
N ASP A 210 -6.47 10.73 -0.51
CA ASP A 210 -6.54 12.19 -0.64
C ASP A 210 -6.28 12.62 -2.09
N HIS A 211 -5.31 11.99 -2.75
CA HIS A 211 -5.02 12.23 -4.16
C HIS A 211 -6.17 11.80 -5.06
N ALA A 212 -6.79 10.66 -4.79
CA ALA A 212 -7.98 10.19 -5.50
C ALA A 212 -9.19 11.12 -5.28
N GLU A 213 -9.41 11.59 -4.06
CA GLU A 213 -10.46 12.55 -3.72
C GLU A 213 -10.24 13.89 -4.43
N GLY A 214 -9.01 14.40 -4.41
CA GLY A 214 -8.63 15.62 -5.14
C GLY A 214 -8.94 15.55 -6.63
N ARG A 215 -8.75 14.39 -7.27
CA ARG A 215 -9.11 14.18 -8.69
C ARG A 215 -10.62 14.16 -8.95
N ARG A 216 -11.42 13.82 -7.94
CA ARG A 216 -12.89 13.76 -8.05
C ARG A 216 -13.56 15.11 -7.81
N TYR A 217 -12.84 16.06 -7.22
CA TYR A 217 -13.38 17.36 -6.85
C TYR A 217 -13.53 18.27 -8.08
N ASP A 218 -14.73 18.86 -8.26
CA ASP A 218 -14.95 19.88 -9.28
C ASP A 218 -14.44 21.24 -8.79
N TYR A 219 -13.25 21.63 -9.26
CA TYR A 219 -12.66 22.94 -8.97
C TYR A 219 -13.32 24.10 -9.75
N GLY A 220 -14.22 23.84 -10.70
CA GLY A 220 -14.87 24.84 -11.54
C GLY A 220 -15.56 25.98 -10.76
N PRO A 221 -16.42 25.70 -9.77
CA PRO A 221 -17.04 26.72 -8.94
C PRO A 221 -16.04 27.56 -8.14
N ALA A 222 -14.97 26.94 -7.63
CA ALA A 222 -13.94 27.62 -6.85
C ALA A 222 -13.16 28.62 -7.72
N ILE A 223 -12.70 28.17 -8.90
CA ILE A 223 -11.97 28.99 -9.86
C ILE A 223 -12.83 30.17 -10.33
N ARG A 224 -14.10 29.94 -10.69
CA ARG A 224 -15.01 31.03 -11.12
C ARG A 224 -15.22 32.07 -10.03
N THR A 225 -15.32 31.64 -8.77
CA THR A 225 -15.48 32.52 -7.63
C THR A 225 -14.22 33.35 -7.39
N TRP A 226 -13.05 32.72 -7.45
CA TRP A 226 -11.75 33.39 -7.35
C TRP A 226 -11.55 34.42 -8.46
N LEU A 227 -11.80 34.06 -9.71
CA LEU A 227 -11.73 34.99 -10.85
C LEU A 227 -12.69 36.17 -10.67
N ARG A 228 -13.90 35.94 -10.15
CA ARG A 228 -14.85 37.02 -9.86
C ARG A 228 -14.32 37.97 -8.79
N PHE A 229 -13.65 37.47 -7.76
CA PHE A 229 -13.03 38.31 -6.73
C PHE A 229 -11.84 39.11 -7.26
N LEU A 230 -10.97 38.50 -8.07
CA LEU A 230 -9.84 39.17 -8.70
C LEU A 230 -10.30 40.28 -9.65
N ALA A 231 -11.34 40.02 -10.45
CA ALA A 231 -11.93 41.00 -11.36
C ALA A 231 -12.48 42.22 -10.61
N ARG A 232 -13.19 41.99 -9.49
CA ARG A 232 -13.72 43.07 -8.65
C ARG A 232 -12.63 43.95 -8.05
N LYS A 233 -11.46 43.38 -7.76
CA LYS A 233 -10.31 44.11 -7.23
C LYS A 233 -9.43 44.74 -8.31
N ARG A 234 -9.76 44.58 -9.59
CA ARG A 234 -8.97 45.01 -10.77
C ARG A 234 -7.54 44.45 -10.83
N LEU A 235 -7.25 43.41 -10.06
CA LEU A 235 -5.92 42.76 -10.03
C LEU A 235 -5.70 41.80 -11.20
N ILE A 236 -6.73 41.51 -11.99
CA ILE A 236 -6.60 40.65 -13.18
C ILE A 236 -5.75 41.32 -14.26
N GLU A 237 -5.79 42.64 -14.37
CA GLU A 237 -5.04 43.40 -15.38
C GLU A 237 -3.52 43.35 -15.14
N ASP A 238 -3.10 43.19 -13.87
CA ASP A 238 -1.69 43.12 -13.49
C ASP A 238 -1.11 41.68 -13.59
N LEU A 239 -1.97 40.67 -13.74
CA LEU A 239 -1.61 39.23 -13.74
C LEU A 239 -1.65 38.58 -15.14
N LEU A 240 -2.14 39.29 -16.15
CA LEU A 240 -2.22 38.87 -17.55
C LEU A 240 -1.10 39.50 -18.38
#